data_AF-A0A2L0MYI5-F1
#
_entry.id   AF-A0A2L0MYI5-F1
#
_cell.length_a   1.000
_cell.length_b   1.000
_cell.length_c   1.000
_cell.angle_alpha   90.00
_cell.angle_beta   90.00
_cell.angle_gamma   90.00
#
_symmetry.space_group_name_H-M   'P 1'
#
loop_
_entity.id
_entity.type
_entity.pdbx_description
1 polymer ?
#
loop_
_entity_poly.entity_id
_entity_poly.type
_entity_poly.pdbx_seq_one_letter_code
_entity_poly.pdbx_strand_id
1 'polypeptide(L)'
;MAGEQRGVWTFQCCLAHNNLQNGVFVWLNARQHHVVTEFAAYHNGGWGIEHGAYLNDFDYTACVLHGNAAGGVALHALGREKGSLFDGLLIDAAGQSDFAVSTAHHELAGESVTFSRSRFTGYRRAGVAFRATPDGKPDDVLVLDCEFGGNELWVDPESGPPRNILLRRAGQSEVLQVRRADGGATAQPQWNASSTPVASFAAQSRPVQTPALGLKDAAAPTGRVGG
;
A
#
# COMPACT_ATOMS: atom_id res chain seq x y z
N MET A 1 -35.19 -4.99 4.59
CA MET A 1 -34.70 -5.59 3.33
C MET A 1 -33.52 -4.74 2.87
N ALA A 2 -32.30 -5.10 3.26
CA ALA A 2 -31.10 -4.43 2.79
C ALA A 2 -30.91 -4.80 1.32
N GLY A 3 -30.89 -3.81 0.42
CA GLY A 3 -30.59 -4.06 -0.98
C GLY A 3 -29.17 -4.63 -1.10
N GLU A 4 -29.03 -5.78 -1.75
CA GLU A 4 -27.71 -6.26 -2.19
C GLU A 4 -27.01 -5.14 -2.95
N GLN A 5 -25.89 -4.65 -2.41
CA GLN A 5 -25.00 -3.77 -3.16
C GLN A 5 -24.30 -4.61 -4.22
N ARG A 6 -24.96 -4.80 -5.37
CA ARG A 6 -24.38 -5.47 -6.53
C ARG A 6 -23.02 -4.85 -6.86
N GLY A 7 -22.02 -5.69 -7.03
CA GLY A 7 -20.68 -5.30 -7.43
C GLY A 7 -19.69 -5.06 -6.28
N VAL A 8 -20.09 -5.12 -5.00
CA VAL A 8 -19.14 -5.05 -3.87
C VAL A 8 -18.35 -6.36 -3.77
N TRP A 9 -17.02 -6.28 -3.79
CA TRP A 9 -16.14 -7.40 -3.52
C TRP A 9 -15.70 -7.39 -2.05
N THR A 10 -15.85 -8.54 -1.40
CA THR A 10 -15.21 -8.86 -0.12
C THR A 10 -14.32 -10.07 -0.33
N PHE A 11 -13.03 -9.91 -0.08
CA PHE A 11 -12.03 -10.98 -0.12
C PHE A 11 -11.39 -11.10 1.26
N GLN A 12 -11.71 -12.17 1.98
CA GLN A 12 -11.39 -12.29 3.41
C GLN A 12 -10.75 -13.63 3.76
N CYS A 13 -9.76 -13.63 4.66
CA CYS A 13 -9.12 -14.85 5.21
C CYS A 13 -8.62 -15.80 4.13
N CYS A 14 -8.16 -15.24 3.02
CA CYS A 14 -7.70 -15.99 1.86
C CYS A 14 -6.17 -16.01 1.81
N LEU A 15 -5.64 -16.98 1.08
CA LEU A 15 -4.21 -17.15 0.87
C LEU A 15 -3.93 -17.26 -0.63
N ALA A 16 -2.97 -16.46 -1.12
CA ALA A 16 -2.45 -16.55 -2.48
C ALA A 16 -0.91 -16.66 -2.45
N HIS A 17 -0.37 -17.79 -2.93
CA HIS A 17 1.06 -18.02 -2.87
C HIS A 17 1.60 -18.75 -4.09
N ASN A 18 2.90 -18.55 -4.35
CA ASN A 18 3.63 -19.21 -5.44
C ASN A 18 2.98 -19.04 -6.82
N ASN A 19 2.19 -17.98 -7.01
CA ASN A 19 1.64 -17.64 -8.32
C ASN A 19 2.75 -17.10 -9.23
N LEU A 20 2.57 -17.28 -10.54
CA LEU A 20 3.52 -16.74 -11.53
C LEU A 20 3.61 -15.21 -11.47
N GLN A 21 2.50 -14.54 -11.18
CA GLN A 21 2.43 -13.08 -11.07
C GLN A 21 1.99 -12.66 -9.66
N ASN A 22 0.85 -12.01 -9.52
CA ASN A 22 0.46 -11.36 -8.27
C ASN A 22 -0.31 -12.30 -7.33
N GLY A 23 -0.35 -11.96 -6.04
CA GLY A 23 -1.26 -12.58 -5.09
C GLY A 23 -2.71 -12.19 -5.36
N VAL A 24 -2.98 -10.89 -5.36
CA VAL A 24 -4.24 -10.29 -5.83
C VAL A 24 -3.94 -9.17 -6.82
N PHE A 25 -4.66 -9.17 -7.94
CA PHE A 25 -4.67 -8.09 -8.92
C PHE A 25 -6.09 -7.54 -9.04
N VAL A 26 -6.24 -6.23 -8.88
CA VAL A 26 -7.51 -5.53 -9.02
C VAL A 26 -7.44 -4.63 -10.23
N TRP A 27 -8.38 -4.78 -11.17
CA TRP A 27 -8.51 -3.89 -12.33
C TRP A 27 -9.98 -3.77 -12.70
N LEU A 28 -10.69 -2.87 -12.04
CA LEU A 28 -12.14 -2.75 -12.16
C LEU A 28 -12.59 -1.30 -12.25
N ASN A 29 -13.82 -1.11 -12.70
CA ASN A 29 -14.48 0.19 -12.77
C ASN A 29 -15.76 0.13 -11.95
N ALA A 30 -15.67 0.46 -10.67
CA ALA A 30 -16.81 0.47 -9.77
C ALA A 30 -16.89 1.78 -9.00
N ARG A 31 -18.09 2.08 -8.50
CA ARG A 31 -18.28 3.20 -7.56
C ARG A 31 -18.40 2.73 -6.12
N GLN A 32 -18.57 1.42 -5.95
CA GLN A 32 -18.77 0.80 -4.67
C GLN A 32 -17.43 0.67 -3.94
N HIS A 33 -17.51 0.71 -2.62
CA HIS A 33 -16.38 0.47 -1.73
C HIS A 33 -16.12 -1.03 -1.63
N HIS A 34 -14.85 -1.44 -1.68
CA HIS A 34 -14.44 -2.83 -1.65
C HIS A 34 -13.55 -3.14 -0.46
N VAL A 35 -13.55 -4.41 -0.02
CA VAL A 35 -12.80 -4.81 1.17
C VAL A 35 -11.97 -6.06 0.86
N VAL A 36 -10.67 -5.98 1.17
CA VAL A 36 -9.75 -7.10 1.21
C VAL A 36 -9.19 -7.15 2.63
N THR A 37 -9.49 -8.20 3.39
CA THR A 37 -9.12 -8.23 4.82
C THR A 37 -8.54 -9.57 5.23
N GLU A 38 -7.58 -9.57 6.16
CA GLU A 38 -6.96 -10.79 6.67
C GLU A 38 -6.39 -11.67 5.53
N PHE A 39 -5.91 -11.03 4.47
CA PHE A 39 -5.37 -11.68 3.28
C PHE A 39 -3.86 -11.94 3.44
N ALA A 40 -3.43 -13.15 3.13
CA ALA A 40 -2.02 -13.50 3.06
C ALA A 40 -1.56 -13.69 1.60
N ALA A 41 -0.46 -13.04 1.23
CA ALA A 41 0.22 -13.25 -0.04
C ALA A 41 1.71 -13.49 0.15
N TYR A 42 2.23 -14.63 -0.30
CA TYR A 42 3.68 -14.88 -0.20
C TYR A 42 4.29 -15.60 -1.40
N HIS A 43 5.56 -15.28 -1.68
CA HIS A 43 6.37 -15.90 -2.74
C HIS A 43 5.69 -15.91 -4.12
N ASN A 44 4.86 -14.91 -4.40
CA ASN A 44 4.33 -14.71 -5.74
C ASN A 44 5.42 -14.06 -6.63
N GLY A 45 5.43 -14.39 -7.92
CA GLY A 45 6.43 -13.90 -8.88
C GLY A 45 6.30 -12.41 -9.22
N GLY A 46 5.20 -11.77 -8.84
CA GLY A 46 4.94 -10.34 -8.92
C GLY A 46 4.74 -9.71 -7.55
N TRP A 47 3.70 -8.91 -7.40
CA TRP A 47 3.33 -8.19 -6.17
C TRP A 47 2.42 -9.04 -5.27
N GLY A 48 2.46 -8.79 -3.97
CA GLY A 48 1.44 -9.34 -3.06
C GLY A 48 0.04 -8.83 -3.43
N ILE A 49 -0.07 -7.51 -3.59
CA ILE A 49 -1.25 -6.80 -4.07
C ILE A 49 -0.82 -5.87 -5.21
N GLU A 50 -1.48 -5.98 -6.34
CA GLU A 50 -1.41 -4.98 -7.40
C GLU A 50 -2.78 -4.29 -7.49
N HIS A 51 -2.83 -3.05 -6.97
CA HIS A 51 -4.03 -2.22 -6.95
C HIS A 51 -4.08 -1.36 -8.21
N GLY A 52 -4.97 -1.73 -9.12
CA GLY A 52 -4.99 -1.28 -10.51
C GLY A 52 -6.26 -0.59 -10.98
N ALA A 53 -6.01 0.24 -12.01
CA ALA A 53 -6.83 1.13 -12.83
C ALA A 53 -8.09 1.81 -12.29
N TYR A 54 -8.16 3.08 -12.67
CA TYR A 54 -9.24 4.03 -12.41
C TYR A 54 -9.42 4.33 -10.93
N LEU A 55 -10.43 5.15 -10.62
CA LEU A 55 -10.72 5.55 -9.25
C LEU A 55 -11.65 4.52 -8.61
N ASN A 56 -11.12 3.71 -7.70
CA ASN A 56 -11.88 2.79 -6.85
C ASN A 56 -11.42 2.91 -5.40
N ASP A 57 -12.36 2.89 -4.47
CA ASP A 57 -12.06 2.90 -3.04
C ASP A 57 -12.00 1.46 -2.51
N PHE A 58 -10.86 1.10 -1.94
CA PHE A 58 -10.62 -0.19 -1.31
C PHE A 58 -10.09 -0.02 0.11
N ASP A 59 -10.58 -0.86 1.03
CA ASP A 59 -9.94 -1.11 2.31
C ASP A 59 -9.16 -2.43 2.25
N TYR A 60 -7.84 -2.35 2.32
CA TYR A 60 -6.94 -3.46 2.56
C TYR A 60 -6.59 -3.48 4.04
N THR A 61 -7.09 -4.44 4.81
CA THR A 61 -6.92 -4.43 6.27
C THR A 61 -6.32 -5.72 6.81
N ALA A 62 -5.36 -5.61 7.73
CA ALA A 62 -4.73 -6.77 8.39
C ALA A 62 -4.13 -7.81 7.41
N CYS A 63 -3.58 -7.36 6.28
CA CYS A 63 -2.95 -8.26 5.30
C CYS A 63 -1.49 -8.56 5.65
N VAL A 64 -1.02 -9.75 5.30
CA VAL A 64 0.39 -10.17 5.41
C VAL A 64 0.96 -10.42 4.01
N LEU A 65 1.99 -9.66 3.63
CA LEU A 65 2.61 -9.71 2.32
C LEU A 65 4.10 -10.04 2.49
N HIS A 66 4.51 -11.26 2.15
CA HIS A 66 5.86 -11.75 2.47
C HIS A 66 6.61 -12.28 1.25
N GLY A 67 7.82 -11.77 1.01
CA GLY A 67 8.75 -12.35 0.03
C GLY A 67 8.19 -12.47 -1.39
N ASN A 68 7.24 -11.60 -1.76
CA ASN A 68 6.76 -11.46 -3.15
C ASN A 68 7.84 -10.75 -3.97
N ALA A 69 8.12 -11.24 -5.18
CA ALA A 69 9.32 -10.88 -5.92
C ALA A 69 9.39 -9.39 -6.31
N ALA A 70 8.25 -8.77 -6.65
CA ALA A 70 8.20 -7.36 -7.03
C ALA A 70 7.98 -6.42 -5.83
N GLY A 71 7.41 -6.93 -4.74
CA GLY A 71 7.15 -6.19 -3.49
C GLY A 71 5.78 -6.50 -2.89
N GLY A 72 5.42 -5.78 -1.83
CA GLY A 72 4.14 -5.95 -1.16
C GLY A 72 2.98 -5.37 -1.97
N VAL A 73 3.03 -4.07 -2.26
CA VAL A 73 1.95 -3.35 -2.94
C VAL A 73 2.46 -2.55 -4.14
N ALA A 74 1.87 -2.77 -5.31
CA ALA A 74 1.92 -1.84 -6.43
C ALA A 74 0.66 -0.98 -6.45
N LEU A 75 0.84 0.35 -6.53
CA LEU A 75 -0.24 1.32 -6.54
C LEU A 75 -0.30 2.04 -7.90
N HIS A 76 -1.24 1.63 -8.75
CA HIS A 76 -1.46 2.24 -10.07
C HIS A 76 -2.64 3.23 -10.09
N ALA A 77 -3.39 3.35 -9.00
CA ALA A 77 -4.59 4.17 -8.93
C ALA A 77 -4.68 4.97 -7.63
N LEU A 78 -5.31 6.15 -7.73
CA LEU A 78 -5.77 6.94 -6.60
C LEU A 78 -7.21 6.54 -6.21
N GLY A 79 -7.66 6.98 -5.03
CA GLY A 79 -9.04 6.72 -4.60
C GLY A 79 -10.05 7.60 -5.32
N ARG A 80 -11.34 7.30 -5.14
CA ARG A 80 -12.44 7.96 -5.84
C ARG A 80 -13.13 9.04 -5.03
N GLU A 81 -13.73 8.68 -3.90
CA GLU A 81 -14.55 9.58 -3.10
C GLU A 81 -14.00 9.68 -1.69
N LYS A 82 -13.71 8.53 -1.07
CA LYS A 82 -13.16 8.47 0.28
C LYS A 82 -11.64 8.33 0.30
N GLY A 83 -11.06 7.83 -0.79
CA GLY A 83 -9.69 7.35 -0.77
C GLY A 83 -9.64 5.84 -0.52
N SER A 84 -8.57 5.19 -0.99
CA SER A 84 -8.25 3.82 -0.60
C SER A 84 -7.43 3.81 0.69
N LEU A 85 -7.68 2.82 1.54
CA LEU A 85 -7.00 2.62 2.82
C LEU A 85 -6.28 1.28 2.85
N PHE A 86 -4.99 1.31 3.17
CA PHE A 86 -4.16 0.16 3.45
C PHE A 86 -3.77 0.23 4.91
N ASP A 87 -4.44 -0.53 5.77
CA ASP A 87 -4.34 -0.36 7.21
C ASP A 87 -3.98 -1.65 7.96
N GLY A 88 -2.97 -1.55 8.83
CA GLY A 88 -2.47 -2.70 9.57
C GLY A 88 -1.83 -3.76 8.68
N LEU A 89 -1.14 -3.37 7.60
CA LEU A 89 -0.41 -4.32 6.77
C LEU A 89 0.90 -4.73 7.44
N LEU A 90 1.26 -5.99 7.33
CA LEU A 90 2.61 -6.48 7.56
C LEU A 90 3.24 -6.81 6.21
N ILE A 91 4.18 -5.98 5.76
CA ILE A 91 4.94 -6.22 4.53
C ILE A 91 6.39 -6.53 4.90
N ASP A 92 6.84 -7.73 4.57
CA ASP A 92 8.24 -8.11 4.68
C ASP A 92 8.74 -8.59 3.32
N ALA A 93 9.58 -7.79 2.67
CA ALA A 93 10.09 -8.10 1.35
C ALA A 93 11.12 -9.26 1.35
N ALA A 94 11.62 -9.70 2.51
CA ALA A 94 12.55 -10.84 2.62
C ALA A 94 13.76 -10.78 1.67
N GLY A 95 14.28 -9.57 1.42
CA GLY A 95 15.39 -9.30 0.51
C GLY A 95 15.06 -9.40 -0.99
N GLN A 96 13.81 -9.68 -1.36
CA GLN A 96 13.43 -9.96 -2.75
C GLN A 96 13.26 -8.69 -3.60
N SER A 97 12.67 -7.65 -3.03
CA SER A 97 12.35 -6.41 -3.75
C SER A 97 13.11 -5.19 -3.20
N ASP A 98 13.26 -4.17 -4.04
CA ASP A 98 13.82 -2.88 -3.62
C ASP A 98 12.87 -2.10 -2.70
N PHE A 99 11.57 -2.32 -2.86
CA PHE A 99 10.52 -1.57 -2.20
C PHE A 99 9.45 -2.48 -1.59
N ALA A 100 8.91 -2.09 -0.43
CA ALA A 100 7.72 -2.74 0.13
C ALA A 100 6.44 -2.26 -0.58
N VAL A 101 6.36 -0.97 -0.88
CA VAL A 101 5.29 -0.33 -1.67
C VAL A 101 5.91 0.49 -2.79
N SER A 102 5.33 0.43 -3.98
CA SER A 102 5.70 1.30 -5.09
C SER A 102 4.46 1.92 -5.71
N THR A 103 4.46 3.23 -5.88
CA THR A 103 3.51 3.89 -6.78
C THR A 103 3.97 3.73 -8.23
N ALA A 104 3.04 3.92 -9.15
CA ALA A 104 3.24 3.79 -10.59
C ALA A 104 2.45 4.88 -11.32
N HIS A 105 2.42 4.85 -12.66
CA HIS A 105 1.61 5.78 -13.45
C HIS A 105 0.13 5.73 -13.03
N HIS A 106 -0.43 6.91 -12.70
CA HIS A 106 -1.85 7.10 -12.41
C HIS A 106 -2.57 7.71 -13.61
N GLU A 107 -3.57 7.02 -14.14
CA GLU A 107 -4.36 7.52 -15.28
C GLU A 107 -5.28 8.69 -14.88
N LEU A 108 -5.95 8.57 -13.72
CA LEU A 108 -6.98 9.49 -13.27
C LEU A 108 -6.58 10.21 -11.98
N ALA A 109 -7.03 11.46 -11.86
CA ALA A 109 -6.83 12.24 -10.64
C ALA A 109 -7.91 11.83 -9.65
N GLY A 110 -7.54 11.67 -8.39
CA GLY A 110 -8.43 11.13 -7.38
C GLY A 110 -8.14 11.65 -5.99
N GLU A 111 -8.75 10.98 -5.03
CA GLU A 111 -8.56 11.17 -3.60
C GLU A 111 -7.33 10.40 -3.10
N SER A 112 -6.82 10.83 -1.96
CA SER A 112 -5.59 10.28 -1.39
C SER A 112 -5.68 8.78 -1.13
N VAL A 113 -4.56 8.08 -1.28
CA VAL A 113 -4.39 6.71 -0.79
C VAL A 113 -3.65 6.75 0.54
N THR A 114 -4.18 6.10 1.56
CA THR A 114 -3.58 6.10 2.89
C THR A 114 -3.02 4.74 3.24
N PHE A 115 -1.73 4.66 3.54
CA PHE A 115 -1.14 3.57 4.28
C PHE A 115 -1.12 3.95 5.76
N SER A 116 -1.77 3.17 6.62
CA SER A 116 -1.74 3.41 8.05
C SER A 116 -1.45 2.22 8.93
N ARG A 117 -0.87 2.50 10.11
CA ARG A 117 -0.65 1.50 11.18
C ARG A 117 0.06 0.24 10.69
N SER A 118 0.89 0.36 9.66
CA SER A 118 1.49 -0.76 8.95
C SER A 118 2.98 -0.90 9.27
N ARG A 119 3.54 -2.09 9.06
CA ARG A 119 4.96 -2.38 9.23
C ARG A 119 5.56 -2.81 7.90
N PHE A 120 6.65 -2.16 7.49
CA PHE A 120 7.38 -2.45 6.26
C PHE A 120 8.83 -2.84 6.58
N THR A 121 9.28 -4.03 6.18
CA THR A 121 10.63 -4.55 6.45
C THR A 121 11.21 -5.32 5.27
N GLY A 122 12.50 -5.68 5.36
CA GLY A 122 13.15 -6.63 4.46
C GLY A 122 13.38 -6.15 3.02
N TYR A 123 13.05 -4.89 2.69
CA TYR A 123 13.26 -4.30 1.37
C TYR A 123 14.71 -3.82 1.21
N ARG A 124 15.22 -3.74 -0.03
CA ARG A 124 16.63 -3.38 -0.29
C ARG A 124 16.89 -1.87 -0.33
N ARG A 125 15.87 -1.03 -0.58
CA ARG A 125 16.05 0.43 -0.79
C ARG A 125 15.14 1.32 0.05
N ALA A 126 13.82 1.14 0.02
CA ALA A 126 12.89 1.97 0.79
C ALA A 126 11.55 1.29 1.10
N GLY A 127 10.86 1.72 2.15
CA GLY A 127 9.52 1.24 2.48
C GLY A 127 8.50 1.59 1.42
N VAL A 128 8.43 2.88 1.04
CA VAL A 128 7.53 3.37 -0.01
C VAL A 128 8.33 4.13 -1.07
N ALA A 129 8.19 3.73 -2.33
CA ALA A 129 8.74 4.46 -3.47
C ALA A 129 7.66 5.23 -4.22
N PHE A 130 7.89 6.53 -4.43
CA PHE A 130 7.03 7.42 -5.21
C PHE A 130 7.58 7.56 -6.62
N ARG A 131 6.90 6.91 -7.57
CA ARG A 131 7.37 6.71 -8.95
C ARG A 131 6.29 7.02 -9.98
N ALA A 132 5.24 7.77 -9.61
CA ALA A 132 4.26 8.24 -10.57
C ALA A 132 4.96 9.04 -11.67
N THR A 133 4.80 8.60 -12.92
CA THR A 133 5.51 9.18 -14.06
C THR A 133 4.95 10.57 -14.41
N PRO A 134 5.75 11.47 -15.01
CA PRO A 134 5.34 12.85 -15.27
C PRO A 134 4.15 13.01 -16.23
N ASP A 135 3.89 12.00 -17.06
CA ASP A 135 2.76 11.94 -18.01
C ASP A 135 1.45 11.47 -17.37
N GLY A 136 1.51 10.94 -16.14
CA GLY A 136 0.35 10.56 -15.35
C GLY A 136 -0.12 11.64 -14.37
N LYS A 137 -0.98 11.23 -13.44
CA LYS A 137 -1.40 12.08 -12.31
C LYS A 137 -0.42 11.95 -11.15
N PRO A 138 -0.20 13.05 -10.41
CA PRO A 138 0.78 13.08 -9.35
C PRO A 138 0.34 12.24 -8.15
N ASP A 139 1.34 11.68 -7.43
CA ASP A 139 1.11 10.96 -6.18
C ASP A 139 0.35 11.84 -5.15
N ASP A 140 -0.70 11.27 -4.58
CA ASP A 140 -1.44 11.80 -3.42
C ASP A 140 -1.58 10.68 -2.39
N VAL A 141 -0.56 10.51 -1.56
CA VAL A 141 -0.38 9.34 -0.70
C VAL A 141 0.02 9.75 0.71
N LEU A 142 -0.72 9.24 1.69
CA LEU A 142 -0.45 9.46 3.10
C LEU A 142 0.14 8.19 3.71
N VAL A 143 1.28 8.29 4.37
CA VAL A 143 1.95 7.18 5.06
C VAL A 143 2.00 7.50 6.55
N LEU A 144 1.00 7.04 7.28
CA LEU A 144 0.69 7.52 8.62
C LEU A 144 0.75 6.41 9.67
N ASP A 145 1.46 6.66 10.76
CA ASP A 145 1.57 5.71 11.87
C ASP A 145 2.23 4.37 11.44
N CYS A 146 3.13 4.42 10.46
CA CYS A 146 3.83 3.23 9.95
C CYS A 146 5.20 3.06 10.60
N GLU A 147 5.67 1.81 10.66
CA GLU A 147 7.01 1.44 11.09
C GLU A 147 7.83 0.85 9.94
N PHE A 148 9.12 1.15 9.92
CA PHE A 148 10.02 0.83 8.83
C PHE A 148 11.25 0.12 9.37
N GLY A 149 11.66 -0.97 8.71
CA GLY A 149 12.90 -1.70 9.01
C GLY A 149 14.16 -1.08 8.40
N GLY A 150 14.04 0.05 7.72
CA GLY A 150 15.13 0.75 7.04
C GLY A 150 14.68 2.13 6.56
N ASN A 151 15.25 2.59 5.44
CA ASN A 151 14.87 3.86 4.83
C ASN A 151 13.36 3.92 4.52
N GLU A 152 12.67 4.98 4.94
CA GLU A 152 11.20 5.00 4.93
C GLU A 152 10.66 5.20 3.52
N LEU A 153 11.19 6.22 2.85
CA LEU A 153 10.67 6.70 1.58
C LEU A 153 11.79 6.83 0.55
N TRP A 154 11.40 6.79 -0.72
CA TRP A 154 12.24 7.20 -1.83
C TRP A 154 11.40 7.91 -2.88
N VAL A 155 11.78 9.13 -3.25
CA VAL A 155 11.16 9.86 -4.38
C VAL A 155 12.03 9.62 -5.60
N ASP A 156 11.46 9.01 -6.63
CA ASP A 156 12.18 8.73 -7.88
C ASP A 156 12.61 10.06 -8.55
N PRO A 157 13.88 10.25 -8.97
CA PRO A 157 14.29 11.43 -9.74
C PRO A 157 13.49 11.62 -11.03
N GLU A 158 12.97 10.53 -11.61
CA GLU A 158 12.22 10.56 -12.88
C GLU A 158 10.71 10.77 -12.70
N SER A 159 10.19 10.76 -11.47
CA SER A 159 8.76 11.00 -11.22
C SER A 159 8.27 12.42 -11.58
N GLY A 160 6.96 12.61 -11.63
CA GLY A 160 6.37 13.94 -11.59
C GLY A 160 6.53 14.58 -10.19
N PRO A 161 6.31 15.90 -10.05
CA PRO A 161 6.15 16.50 -8.73
C PRO A 161 4.90 15.90 -8.05
N PRO A 162 4.99 15.36 -6.83
CA PRO A 162 3.83 14.81 -6.12
C PRO A 162 2.85 15.93 -5.74
N ARG A 163 1.55 15.60 -5.65
CA ARG A 163 0.53 16.52 -5.15
C ARG A 163 0.64 16.62 -3.64
N ASN A 164 0.70 15.48 -2.98
CA ASN A 164 0.77 15.40 -1.54
C ASN A 164 1.38 14.09 -1.08
N ILE A 165 2.50 14.17 -0.37
CA ILE A 165 3.06 13.03 0.37
C ILE A 165 3.20 13.44 1.82
N LEU A 166 2.47 12.77 2.71
CA LEU A 166 2.61 12.95 4.15
C LEU A 166 3.25 11.72 4.78
N LEU A 167 4.18 11.94 5.71
CA LEU A 167 4.78 10.90 6.53
C LEU A 167 4.57 11.20 8.00
N ARG A 168 4.04 10.21 8.73
CA ARG A 168 4.14 10.14 10.19
C ARG A 168 4.56 8.75 10.58
N ARG A 169 5.64 8.63 11.35
CA ARG A 169 6.06 7.33 11.87
C ARG A 169 5.18 6.92 13.05
N ALA A 170 5.06 5.63 13.28
CA ALA A 170 4.38 5.09 14.45
C ALA A 170 4.93 5.67 15.75
N GLY A 171 4.03 6.11 16.64
CA GLY A 171 4.39 6.70 17.93
C GLY A 171 4.93 8.13 17.88
N GLN A 172 5.05 8.74 16.70
CA GLN A 172 5.44 10.14 16.55
C GLN A 172 4.21 11.02 16.33
N SER A 173 4.18 12.22 16.92
CA SER A 173 3.12 13.20 16.66
C SER A 173 3.39 14.07 15.43
N GLU A 174 4.65 14.24 15.05
CA GLU A 174 5.05 15.06 13.92
C GLU A 174 4.62 14.42 12.59
N VAL A 175 4.08 15.26 11.71
CA VAL A 175 3.78 14.91 10.32
C VAL A 175 4.70 15.72 9.44
N LEU A 176 5.37 15.05 8.50
CA LEU A 176 6.25 15.67 7.51
C LEU A 176 5.54 15.70 6.17
N GLN A 177 5.45 16.87 5.55
CA GLN A 177 5.20 16.98 4.13
C GLN A 177 6.50 16.68 3.40
N VAL A 178 6.48 15.69 2.51
CA VAL A 178 7.62 15.30 1.67
C VAL A 178 7.43 15.86 0.27
N ARG A 179 8.49 16.43 -0.29
CA ARG A 179 8.54 17.00 -1.64
C ARG A 179 9.83 16.58 -2.32
N ARG A 180 9.93 16.85 -3.62
CA ARG A 180 11.22 16.78 -4.31
C ARG A 180 12.25 17.69 -3.62
N ALA A 181 13.52 17.41 -3.82
CA ALA A 181 14.59 18.24 -3.28
C ALA A 181 14.68 19.57 -4.06
N ASP A 182 13.83 20.54 -3.75
CA ASP A 182 13.89 21.91 -4.24
C ASP A 182 14.21 22.87 -3.07
N GLY A 183 15.27 23.67 -3.21
CA GLY A 183 15.87 24.43 -2.12
C GLY A 183 14.85 25.30 -1.36
N GLY A 184 14.64 25.02 -0.08
CA GLY A 184 13.71 25.74 0.79
C GLY A 184 13.23 24.92 2.00
N ALA A 185 13.28 23.59 1.90
CA ALA A 185 12.91 22.64 2.94
C ALA A 185 14.14 21.87 3.49
N THR A 186 13.97 21.17 4.61
CA THR A 186 15.04 20.33 5.18
C THR A 186 15.36 19.18 4.23
N ALA A 187 16.59 19.12 3.73
CA ALA A 187 17.01 18.06 2.82
C ALA A 187 17.00 16.69 3.53
N GLN A 188 16.49 15.68 2.82
CA GLN A 188 16.47 14.27 3.24
C GLN A 188 17.15 13.43 2.16
N PRO A 189 18.50 13.39 2.14
CA PRO A 189 19.26 12.77 1.05
C PRO A 189 18.89 11.29 0.83
N GLN A 190 18.66 10.54 1.90
CA GLN A 190 18.26 9.13 1.85
C GLN A 190 16.88 8.92 1.19
N TRP A 191 16.03 9.96 1.13
CA TRP A 191 14.73 9.92 0.46
C TRP A 191 14.77 10.48 -0.97
N ASN A 192 15.91 11.06 -1.39
CA ASN A 192 15.98 11.92 -2.57
C ASN A 192 14.90 13.02 -2.56
N ALA A 193 14.70 13.61 -1.38
CA ALA A 193 13.57 14.48 -1.11
C ALA A 193 13.97 15.62 -0.17
N SER A 194 13.02 16.52 0.03
CA SER A 194 13.02 17.47 1.12
C SER A 194 11.76 17.30 1.98
N SER A 195 11.80 17.77 3.21
CA SER A 195 10.67 17.67 4.14
C SER A 195 10.45 18.96 4.92
N THR A 196 9.19 19.25 5.20
CA THR A 196 8.78 20.32 6.12
C THR A 196 7.74 19.79 7.10
N PRO A 197 7.83 20.11 8.40
CA PRO A 197 6.78 19.79 9.36
C PRO A 197 5.44 20.44 8.98
N VAL A 198 4.35 19.70 9.18
CA VAL A 198 2.98 20.19 9.00
C VAL A 198 2.46 20.67 10.35
N ALA A 199 2.28 21.99 10.50
CA ALA A 199 1.93 22.63 11.77
C ALA A 199 0.55 22.22 12.32
N SER A 200 -0.38 21.82 11.45
CA SER A 200 -1.74 21.43 11.85
C SER A 200 -2.17 20.16 11.12
N PHE A 201 -1.99 19.02 11.77
CA PHE A 201 -2.60 17.76 11.35
C PHE A 201 -3.40 17.18 12.51
N ALA A 202 -4.73 17.16 12.37
CA ALA A 202 -5.66 16.92 13.47
C ALA A 202 -5.70 15.46 13.97
N ALA A 203 -5.22 14.51 13.18
CA ALA A 203 -5.30 13.10 13.55
C ALA A 203 -4.23 12.76 14.60
N GLN A 204 -4.63 12.13 15.70
CA GLN A 204 -3.70 11.60 16.70
C GLN A 204 -2.87 10.45 16.11
N SER A 205 -1.65 10.28 16.62
CA SER A 205 -0.86 9.10 16.29
C SER A 205 -1.52 7.84 16.85
N ARG A 206 -1.43 6.76 16.09
CA ARG A 206 -1.94 5.44 16.46
C ARG A 206 -0.78 4.43 16.47
N PRO A 207 -0.83 3.38 17.29
CA PRO A 207 0.16 2.32 17.23
C PRO A 207 0.02 1.53 15.91
N VAL A 208 1.12 0.89 15.49
CA VAL A 208 1.08 -0.14 14.45
C VAL A 208 0.11 -1.25 14.86
N GLN A 209 -0.63 -1.76 13.88
CA GLN A 209 -1.50 -2.92 14.04
C GLN A 209 -0.80 -4.14 13.43
N THR A 210 -0.48 -5.12 14.26
CA THR A 210 0.02 -6.41 13.79
C THR A 210 -1.18 -7.28 13.37
N PRO A 211 -1.20 -7.81 12.13
CA PRO A 211 -2.21 -8.78 11.72
C PRO A 211 -2.24 -10.01 12.63
N ALA A 212 -3.43 -10.37 13.11
CA ALA A 212 -3.66 -11.63 13.81
C ALA A 212 -4.19 -12.67 12.81
N LEU A 213 -3.34 -13.09 11.87
CA LEU A 213 -3.75 -14.00 10.79
C LEU A 213 -3.77 -15.44 11.31
N GLY A 214 -4.96 -15.96 11.60
CA GLY A 214 -5.19 -17.36 11.95
C GLY A 214 -5.51 -18.20 10.72
N LEU A 215 -4.49 -18.75 10.06
CA LEU A 215 -4.72 -19.80 9.06
C LEU A 215 -5.10 -21.09 9.79
N LYS A 216 -6.20 -21.74 9.40
CA LYS A 216 -6.51 -23.08 9.94
C LYS A 216 -5.45 -24.04 9.40
N ASP A 217 -4.73 -24.72 10.30
CA ASP A 217 -3.58 -25.59 10.00
C ASP A 217 -3.88 -26.79 9.07
N ALA A 218 -5.13 -26.98 8.67
CA ALA A 218 -5.51 -28.01 7.73
C ALA A 218 -6.58 -27.50 6.75
N ALA A 219 -6.31 -27.68 5.46
CA ALA A 219 -7.38 -27.79 4.48
C ALA A 219 -8.32 -28.93 4.93
N ALA A 220 -9.63 -28.77 4.71
CA ALA A 220 -10.56 -29.89 4.90
C ALA A 220 -10.06 -31.10 4.08
N PRO A 221 -10.20 -32.34 4.59
CA PRO A 221 -9.82 -33.53 3.85
C PRO A 221 -10.43 -33.48 2.44
N THR A 222 -9.60 -33.46 1.41
CA THR A 222 -10.07 -33.46 0.03
C THR A 222 -10.31 -34.90 -0.41
N GLY A 223 -11.56 -35.22 -0.76
CA GLY A 223 -11.87 -36.42 -1.52
C GLY A 223 -11.66 -36.16 -3.01
N ARG A 224 -11.21 -37.16 -3.76
CA ARG A 224 -11.38 -37.11 -5.22
C ARG A 224 -12.87 -37.08 -5.51
N VAL A 225 -13.33 -36.09 -6.28
CA VAL A 225 -14.63 -36.20 -6.95
C VAL A 225 -14.46 -37.36 -7.94
N GLY A 226 -15.10 -38.48 -7.63
CA GLY A 226 -14.96 -39.72 -8.40
C GLY A 226 -15.31 -39.53 -9.87
N GLY A 227 -14.58 -40.23 -10.74
CA GLY A 227 -14.94 -40.43 -12.15
C GLY A 227 -15.93 -41.56 -12.33
#